data_AF-A0A1Q7SIA7-F1
#
_entry.id   AF-A0A1Q7SIA7-F1
#
_cell.length_a   1.000
_cell.length_b   1.000
_cell.length_c   1.000
_cell.angle_alpha   90.00
_cell.angle_beta   90.00
_cell.angle_gamma   90.00
#
_symmetry.space_group_name_H-M   'P 1'
#
loop_
_entity.id
_entity.type
_entity.pdbx_description
1 polymer ?
#
loop_
_entity_poly.entity_id
_entity_poly.type
_entity_poly.pdbx_seq_one_letter_code
_entity_poly.pdbx_strand_id
1 'polypeptide(L)' 'MRVVCAWCQKEGRPALLREEDSCDGSLESHGICDDHSVKLLHEIKMRLRQAWSLSLSEGAGVPL' A
#
# COMPACT_ATOMS: atom_id res chain seq x y z
N MET A 1 13.49 -0.72 18.78
CA MET A 1 13.20 -0.10 17.49
C MET A 1 11.70 -0.13 17.34
N ARG A 2 11.12 0.89 16.70
CA ARG A 2 9.68 0.95 16.48
C ARG A 2 9.37 0.99 14.99
N VAL A 3 8.40 0.20 14.59
CA VAL A 3 7.82 0.27 13.25
C VAL A 3 6.46 0.91 13.37
N VAL A 4 6.27 2.03 12.68
CA VAL A 4 5.01 2.77 12.67
C VAL A 4 4.40 2.78 11.28
N CYS A 5 3.07 2.78 11.17
CA CYS A 5 2.39 2.96 9.90
C CYS A 5 2.47 4.43 9.46
N ALA A 6 3.08 4.68 8.31
CA ALA A 6 3.23 6.03 7.76
C ALA A 6 1.87 6.73 7.55
N TRP A 7 0.84 5.98 7.16
CA TRP A 7 -0.48 6.55 6.87
C TRP A 7 -1.28 6.81 8.13
N CYS A 8 -1.32 5.87 9.10
CA CYS A 8 -1.92 6.15 10.40
C CYS A 8 -1.29 7.37 11.08
N GLN A 9 0.05 7.50 11.01
CA GLN A 9 0.76 8.66 11.57
C GLN A 9 0.32 9.96 10.89
N LYS A 10 0.21 9.97 9.55
CA LYS A 10 -0.29 11.12 8.78
C LYS A 10 -1.75 11.44 9.09
N GLU A 11 -2.58 10.44 9.37
CA GLU A 11 -3.99 10.59 9.76
C GLU A 11 -4.18 11.02 11.23
N GLY A 12 -3.11 11.11 12.01
CA GLY A 12 -3.17 11.41 13.44
C GLY A 12 -3.75 10.26 14.28
N ARG A 13 -3.69 9.03 13.78
CA ARG A 13 -4.19 7.81 14.43
C ARG A 13 -3.05 7.04 15.10
N PRO A 14 -3.34 6.14 16.07
CA PRO A 14 -2.36 5.20 16.58
C PRO A 14 -1.69 4.43 15.43
N ALA A 15 -0.36 4.54 15.35
CA ALA A 15 0.41 4.06 14.20
C ALA A 15 1.36 2.90 14.54
N LEU A 16 1.51 2.51 15.81
CA LEU A 16 2.47 1.49 16.21
C LEU A 16 2.09 0.12 15.62
N LEU A 17 2.97 -0.45 14.80
CA LEU A 17 2.82 -1.79 14.22
C LEU A 17 3.62 -2.83 14.99
N ARG A 18 4.84 -2.47 15.38
CA ARG A 18 5.74 -3.32 16.15
C ARG A 18 6.63 -2.46 17.00
N GLU A 19 6.82 -2.88 18.24
CA GLU A 19 7.87 -2.40 19.11
C GLU A 19 8.78 -3.58 19.45
N GLU A 20 10.07 -3.39 19.29
CA GLU A 20 11.08 -4.38 19.66
C GLU A 20 12.07 -3.69 20.61
N ASP A 21 12.47 -4.38 21.68
CA ASP A 21 13.53 -3.91 22.57
C ASP A 21 14.86 -3.92 21.80
N SER A 22 15.18 -2.80 21.15
CA SER A 22 16.52 -2.63 20.58
C SER A 22 17.42 -2.03 21.64
N CYS A 23 18.56 -2.67 21.85
CA CYS A 23 19.63 -2.18 22.72
C CYS A 23 20.12 -0.78 22.31
N ASP A 24 20.02 -0.45 21.02
CA ASP A 24 20.26 0.89 20.48
C ASP A 24 18.94 1.65 20.36
N GLY A 25 18.83 2.72 21.15
CA GLY A 25 17.63 3.53 21.26
C GLY A 25 17.12 4.10 19.93
N SER A 26 15.81 4.28 19.89
CA SER A 26 15.10 5.26 19.04
C SER A 26 15.19 5.13 17.52
N LEU A 27 15.51 3.97 16.96
CA LEU A 27 15.27 3.74 15.53
C LEU A 27 13.77 3.57 15.26
N GLU A 28 13.16 4.58 14.62
CA GLU A 28 11.83 4.51 14.00
C GLU A 28 11.97 4.13 12.53
N SER A 29 11.17 3.17 12.08
CA SER A 29 10.98 2.82 10.68
C SER A 29 9.50 2.91 10.31
N HIS A 30 9.22 3.09 9.03
CA HIS A 30 7.87 3.29 8.51
C HIS A 30 7.42 2.09 7.66
N GLY A 31 6.25 1.55 7.99
CA GLY A 31 5.53 0.52 7.23
C GLY A 31 4.11 0.96 6.86
N ILE A 32 3.31 0.00 6.39
CA ILE A 32 1.88 0.17 6.10
C ILE A 32 1.12 -0.92 6.84
N CYS A 33 0.06 -0.56 7.58
CA CYS A 33 -0.77 -1.53 8.33
C CYS A 33 -1.64 -2.37 7.37
N ASP A 34 -2.26 -3.43 7.86
CA ASP A 34 -3.12 -4.29 7.02
C ASP A 34 -4.30 -3.51 6.40
N ASP A 35 -4.97 -2.65 7.17
CA ASP A 35 -6.10 -1.85 6.68
C ASP A 35 -5.70 -0.92 5.53
N HIS A 36 -4.58 -0.22 5.69
CA HIS A 36 -4.05 0.65 4.65
C HIS A 36 -3.48 -0.13 3.46
N SER A 37 -2.92 -1.33 3.70
CA SER A 37 -2.45 -2.21 2.63
C SER A 37 -3.61 -2.70 1.76
N VAL A 38 -4.73 -3.10 2.37
CA VAL A 38 -5.95 -3.52 1.63
C VAL A 38 -6.48 -2.37 0.78
N LYS A 39 -6.54 -1.15 1.31
CA LYS A 39 -6.96 0.05 0.56
C LYS A 39 -6.04 0.32 -0.63
N LEU A 40 -4.73 0.32 -0.40
CA LEU A 40 -3.73 0.55 -1.45
C LEU A 40 -3.83 -0.49 -2.56
N LEU A 41 -3.88 -1.78 -2.21
CA LEU A 41 -3.98 -2.87 -3.18
C LEU A 41 -5.29 -2.82 -3.97
N HIS A 42 -6.39 -2.43 -3.32
CA HIS A 42 -7.67 -2.22 -4.01
C HIS A 42 -7.59 -1.10 -5.05
N GLU A 43 -7.00 0.04 -4.69
CA GLU A 43 -6.80 1.16 -5.62
C GLU A 43 -5.89 0.78 -6.80
N ILE A 44 -4.77 0.10 -6.55
CA ILE A 44 -3.87 -0.41 -7.59
C ILE A 44 -4.62 -1.36 -8.52
N LYS A 45 -5.38 -2.31 -7.97
CA LYS A 45 -6.17 -3.27 -8.76
C LYS A 45 -7.19 -2.56 -9.64
N MET A 46 -7.88 -1.55 -9.13
CA MET A 46 -8.85 -0.78 -9.92
C MET A 46 -8.17 -0.02 -11.07
N ARG A 47 -7.02 0.61 -10.82
CA ARG A 47 -6.26 1.31 -11.87
C ARG A 47 -5.75 0.36 -12.95
N LEU A 48 -5.23 -0.81 -12.56
CA LEU A 48 -4.80 -1.84 -13.51
C LEU A 48 -5.97 -2.32 -14.38
N ARG A 49 -7.14 -2.58 -13.79
CA ARG A 49 -8.34 -2.94 -14.54
C ARG A 49 -8.77 -1.86 -15.52
N GLN A 50 -8.73 -0.59 -15.13
CA GLN A 50 -9.08 0.52 -16.00
C GLN A 50 -8.09 0.64 -17.17
N ALA A 51 -6.79 0.59 -16.89
CA ALA A 51 -5.75 0.62 -17.92
C ALA A 51 -5.91 -0.53 -18.93
N TRP A 52 -6.20 -1.74 -18.44
CA TRP A 52 -6.45 -2.90 -19.31
C TRP A 52 -7.77 -2.81 -20.07
N SER A 53 -8.80 -2.21 -19.49
CA SER A 53 -10.09 -2.00 -20.18
C SER A 53 -9.96 -1.03 -21.36
N LEU A 54 -9.15 0.02 -21.19
CA LEU A 54 -8.82 0.96 -22.27
C LEU A 54 -7.99 0.28 -23.38
N SER A 55 -7.04 -0.57 -22.98
CA SER A 55 -6.18 -1.28 -23.93
C SER A 55 -6.93 -2.35 -24.76
N LEU A 56 -8.03 -2.93 -24.25
CA LEU A 56 -8.84 -3.91 -24.98
C LEU A 56 -9.78 -3.26 -26.02
N SER A 57 -10.16 -1.98 -25.83
CA SER A 57 -10.96 -1.25 -26.82
C SER A 57 -10.18 -0.81 -28.06
N GLU A 58 -8.84 -0.87 -28.04
CA GLU A 58 -7.98 -0.49 -29.18
C GLU A 58 -7.51 -1.70 -30.03
N GLY A 59 -7.88 -2.93 -29.68
CA GLY A 59 -7.26 -4.15 -30.20
C GLY A 59 -8.19 -5.22 -30.78
N ALA A 60 -9.39 -4.90 -31.26
CA ALA A 60 -10.23 -5.88 -31.97
C ALA A 60 -9.77 -6.09 -33.43
N GLY A 61 -8.56 -6.64 -33.58
CA GLY A 61 -8.07 -7.24 -34.82
C GLY A 61 -7.71 -8.70 -34.54
N VAL A 62 -8.70 -9.60 -34.66
CA VAL A 62 -8.47 -11.05 -34.59
C VAL A 62 -7.85 -11.48 -35.93
N PRO A 63 -6.64 -12.06 -35.97
CA PRO A 63 -6.13 -12.65 -37.20
C PRO A 63 -6.87 -13.98 -37.48
N LEU A 64 -7.27 -14.15 -38.74
CA LEU A 64 -7.95 -15.32 -39.31
C LEU A 64 -7.19 -16.63 -39.10
#